data_AF-A0A3N5FK27-F1
#
_entry.id   AF-A0A3N5FK27-F1
#
_cell.length_a   1.000
_cell.length_b   1.000
_cell.length_c   1.000
_cell.angle_alpha   90.00
_cell.angle_beta   90.00
_cell.angle_gamma   90.00
#
_symmetry.space_group_name_H-M   'P 1'
#
loop_
_entity.id
_entity.type
_entity.pdbx_description
1 polymer ?
#
loop_
_entity_poly.entity_id
_entity_poly.type
_entity_poly.pdbx_seq_one_letter_code
_entity_poly.pdbx_strand_id
1 'polypeptide(L)'
;MPSTMWTTILGFHQDHERVQDFVVRRYRQPVVEFARRQGLKDEDAEDIAQEVFLRVCKETFLKKADQIRGKFRTVLLAVTKHVISSWRRHELAGIRDRRREVSIDGMSLSDDLPTDPEFDRLWVQNLMTQAMGRLKDDPGTAALKLQLEGLSYQEIAERLGKKVTDVTNFIHRTKERLKKEFERLIAEYSTREDVAEEIAALRRFL
;
A
#
# COMPACT_ATOMS: atom_id res chain seq x y z
N MET A 1 1.32 16.43 19.07
CA MET A 1 0.37 15.41 18.59
C MET A 1 1.13 14.44 17.71
N PRO A 2 1.04 13.12 17.92
CA PRO A 2 1.71 12.14 17.05
C PRO A 2 1.16 12.28 15.62
N SER A 3 2.04 12.39 14.60
CA SER A 3 1.59 12.52 13.22
C SER A 3 1.13 11.17 12.71
N THR A 4 -0.16 11.05 12.47
CA THR A 4 -0.75 9.93 11.73
C THR A 4 -0.55 10.20 10.23
N MET A 5 -0.76 9.21 9.36
CA MET A 5 -0.83 9.49 7.93
C MET A 5 -1.87 10.57 7.60
N TRP A 6 -2.99 10.59 8.32
CA TRP A 6 -3.97 11.67 8.21
C TRP A 6 -3.36 13.02 8.57
N THR A 7 -2.63 13.12 9.67
CA THR A 7 -1.95 14.37 10.06
C THR A 7 -0.96 14.83 9.00
N THR A 8 -0.25 13.91 8.35
CA THR A 8 0.67 14.25 7.26
C THR A 8 -0.09 14.76 6.03
N ILE A 9 -1.11 14.02 5.57
CA ILE A 9 -1.94 14.42 4.42
C ILE A 9 -2.64 15.75 4.68
N LEU A 10 -3.21 15.94 5.88
CA LEU A 10 -3.84 17.17 6.31
C LEU A 10 -2.84 18.30 6.51
N GLY A 11 -1.59 18.00 6.86
CA GLY A 11 -0.53 19.00 6.99
C GLY A 11 -0.22 19.74 5.69
N PHE A 12 -0.53 19.14 4.53
CA PHE A 12 -0.38 19.76 3.21
C PHE A 12 -1.65 19.65 2.36
N HIS A 13 -2.85 19.55 2.95
CA HIS A 13 -4.10 19.38 2.20
C HIS A 13 -4.42 20.49 1.20
N GLN A 14 -3.89 21.70 1.42
CA GLN A 14 -4.02 22.84 0.51
C GLN A 14 -3.15 22.70 -0.75
N ASP A 15 -2.13 21.85 -0.70
CA ASP A 15 -1.27 21.50 -1.83
C ASP A 15 -1.76 20.18 -2.44
N HIS A 16 -2.79 20.29 -3.29
CA HIS A 16 -3.45 19.14 -3.90
C HIS A 16 -2.50 18.22 -4.69
N GLU A 17 -1.55 18.80 -5.42
CA GLU A 17 -0.56 18.03 -6.18
C GLU A 17 0.32 17.21 -5.25
N ARG A 18 0.77 17.81 -4.15
CA ARG A 18 1.56 17.11 -3.13
C ARG A 18 0.78 16.03 -2.42
N VAL A 19 -0.50 16.24 -2.11
CA VAL A 19 -1.38 15.18 -1.58
C VAL A 19 -1.47 14.02 -2.55
N GLN A 20 -1.79 14.33 -3.81
CA GLN A 20 -1.99 13.33 -4.83
C GLN A 20 -0.71 12.51 -5.06
N ASP A 21 0.44 13.16 -5.25
CA ASP A 21 1.73 12.48 -5.40
C ASP A 21 2.06 11.60 -4.17
N PHE A 22 1.85 12.13 -2.96
CA PHE A 22 2.12 11.41 -1.72
C PHE A 22 1.27 10.14 -1.58
N VAL A 23 -0.03 10.23 -1.84
CA VAL A 23 -0.98 9.11 -1.70
C VAL A 23 -0.80 8.10 -2.83
N VAL A 24 -0.74 8.56 -4.09
CA VAL A 24 -0.62 7.70 -5.27
C VAL A 24 0.65 6.85 -5.20
N ARG A 25 1.81 7.45 -4.91
CA ARG A 25 3.08 6.71 -4.81
C ARG A 25 3.04 5.57 -3.79
N ARG A 26 2.26 5.74 -2.72
CA ARG A 26 2.23 4.79 -1.59
C ARG A 26 1.17 3.72 -1.74
N TYR A 27 0.05 4.03 -2.40
CA TYR A 27 -1.14 3.19 -2.39
C TYR A 27 -1.62 2.71 -3.75
N ARG A 28 -1.06 3.21 -4.86
CA ARG A 28 -1.50 2.81 -6.20
C ARG A 28 -1.40 1.31 -6.42
N GLN A 29 -0.25 0.71 -6.11
CA GLN A 29 -0.07 -0.73 -6.34
C GLN A 29 -1.09 -1.58 -5.56
N PRO A 30 -1.29 -1.41 -4.23
CA PRO A 30 -2.32 -2.14 -3.50
C PRO A 30 -3.73 -1.99 -4.08
N VAL A 31 -4.11 -0.79 -4.52
CA VAL A 31 -5.45 -0.52 -5.09
C VAL A 31 -5.63 -1.22 -6.44
N VAL A 32 -4.64 -1.10 -7.34
CA VAL A 32 -4.67 -1.75 -8.66
C VAL A 32 -4.70 -3.27 -8.51
N GLU A 33 -3.84 -3.83 -7.67
CA GLU A 33 -3.81 -5.27 -7.43
C GLU A 33 -5.10 -5.78 -6.80
N PHE A 34 -5.68 -5.02 -5.87
CA PHE A 34 -6.97 -5.39 -5.29
C PHE A 34 -8.06 -5.40 -6.36
N ALA A 35 -8.13 -4.37 -7.22
CA ALA A 35 -9.09 -4.34 -8.32
C ALA A 35 -8.90 -5.53 -9.29
N ARG A 36 -7.65 -5.90 -9.62
CA ARG A 36 -7.33 -7.10 -10.42
C ARG A 36 -7.85 -8.38 -9.77
N ARG A 37 -7.63 -8.55 -8.46
CA ARG A 37 -8.13 -9.72 -7.72
C ARG A 37 -9.65 -9.76 -7.60
N GLN A 38 -10.30 -8.61 -7.72
CA GLN A 38 -11.74 -8.49 -7.90
C GLN A 38 -12.21 -8.82 -9.34
N GLY A 39 -11.34 -9.31 -10.21
CA GLY A 39 -11.66 -9.80 -11.55
C GLY A 39 -11.68 -8.73 -12.64
N LEU A 40 -11.20 -7.51 -12.35
CA LEU A 40 -11.10 -6.45 -13.35
C LEU A 40 -9.86 -6.66 -14.23
N LYS A 41 -9.96 -6.25 -15.50
CA LYS A 41 -8.82 -6.21 -16.43
C LYS A 41 -7.83 -5.12 -16.03
N ASP A 42 -6.61 -5.19 -16.56
CA ASP A 42 -5.55 -4.25 -16.24
C ASP A 42 -5.92 -2.78 -16.49
N GLU A 43 -6.50 -2.50 -17.66
CA GLU A 43 -6.93 -1.14 -18.02
C GLU A 43 -8.02 -0.62 -17.07
N ASP A 44 -9.00 -1.47 -16.74
CA ASP A 44 -10.08 -1.11 -15.82
C ASP A 44 -9.57 -0.94 -14.39
N ALA A 45 -8.63 -1.78 -13.94
CA ALA A 45 -8.03 -1.66 -12.61
C ALA A 45 -7.26 -0.35 -12.43
N GLU A 46 -6.60 0.13 -13.48
CA GLU A 46 -5.92 1.42 -13.49
C GLU A 46 -6.90 2.60 -13.50
N ASP A 47 -7.98 2.49 -14.27
CA ASP A 47 -9.07 3.48 -14.26
C ASP A 47 -9.74 3.55 -12.87
N ILE A 48 -9.97 2.40 -12.21
CA ILE A 48 -10.46 2.35 -10.83
C ILE A 48 -9.48 3.05 -9.90
N ALA A 49 -8.19 2.77 -10.01
CA ALA A 49 -7.18 3.39 -9.16
C ALA A 49 -7.16 4.92 -9.33
N GLN A 50 -7.19 5.41 -10.57
CA GLN A 50 -7.32 6.85 -10.85
C GLN A 50 -8.55 7.44 -10.16
N GLU A 51 -9.71 6.82 -10.33
CA GLU A 51 -10.95 7.30 -9.75
C GLU A 51 -10.93 7.29 -8.21
N VAL A 52 -10.35 6.26 -7.60
CA VAL A 52 -10.13 6.19 -6.14
C VAL A 52 -9.25 7.34 -5.66
N PHE A 53 -8.14 7.65 -6.33
CA PHE A 53 -7.25 8.72 -5.89
C PHE A 53 -7.82 10.11 -6.16
N LEU A 54 -8.50 10.32 -7.29
CA LEU A 54 -9.25 11.55 -7.56
C LEU A 54 -10.29 11.82 -6.48
N ARG A 55 -10.87 10.77 -5.90
CA ARG A 55 -11.85 10.83 -4.83
C ARG A 55 -11.24 11.10 -3.47
N VAL A 56 -10.24 10.31 -3.08
CA VAL A 56 -9.60 10.41 -1.76
C VAL A 56 -8.82 11.70 -1.59
N CYS A 57 -8.26 12.26 -2.67
CA CYS A 57 -7.47 13.50 -2.61
C CYS A 57 -8.33 14.79 -2.69
N LYS A 58 -9.66 14.68 -2.79
CA LYS A 58 -10.54 15.86 -2.70
C LYS A 58 -10.49 16.42 -1.28
N GLU A 59 -10.27 17.72 -1.16
CA GLU A 59 -10.20 18.40 0.14
C GLU A 59 -11.44 18.15 1.01
N THR A 60 -12.63 18.19 0.41
CA THR A 60 -13.89 17.91 1.12
C THR A 60 -13.94 16.50 1.69
N PHE A 61 -13.41 15.52 0.97
CA PHE A 61 -13.32 14.15 1.45
C PHE A 61 -12.31 14.02 2.59
N LEU A 62 -11.12 14.63 2.46
CA LEU A 62 -10.10 14.60 3.49
C LEU A 62 -10.60 15.21 4.81
N LYS A 63 -11.31 16.34 4.74
CA LYS A 63 -11.92 16.99 5.91
C LYS A 63 -13.01 16.12 6.56
N LYS A 64 -13.82 15.42 5.76
CA LYS A 64 -14.85 14.49 6.26
C LYS A 64 -14.21 13.22 6.86
N ALA A 65 -13.18 12.68 6.22
CA ALA A 65 -12.51 11.47 6.65
C ALA A 65 -11.66 11.66 7.92
N ASP A 66 -11.12 12.87 8.16
CA ASP A 66 -10.43 13.19 9.42
C ASP A 66 -11.33 13.04 10.65
N GLN A 67 -12.63 13.28 10.49
CA GLN A 67 -13.60 13.11 11.57
C GLN A 67 -13.84 11.64 11.92
N ILE A 68 -13.39 10.72 11.07
CA ILE A 68 -13.60 9.28 11.19
C ILE A 68 -12.35 8.69 11.81
N ARG A 69 -12.49 8.22 13.05
CA ARG A 69 -11.39 7.59 13.78
C ARG A 69 -10.98 6.31 13.05
N GLY A 70 -9.77 6.27 12.50
CA GLY A 70 -9.26 5.07 11.85
C GLY A 70 -8.02 5.27 10.98
N LYS A 71 -7.47 4.16 10.49
CA LYS A 71 -6.30 4.16 9.60
C LYS A 71 -6.71 4.62 8.20
N PHE A 72 -5.92 5.48 7.57
CA PHE A 72 -6.14 5.94 6.18
C PHE A 72 -6.37 4.78 5.22
N ARG A 73 -5.63 3.68 5.41
CA ARG A 73 -5.77 2.43 4.67
C ARG A 73 -7.20 1.87 4.66
N THR A 74 -7.90 1.93 5.79
CA THR A 74 -9.26 1.39 5.91
C THR A 74 -10.26 2.26 5.15
N VAL A 75 -10.10 3.58 5.21
CA VAL A 75 -10.89 4.52 4.41
C VAL A 75 -10.61 4.33 2.92
N LEU A 76 -9.35 4.18 2.53
CA LEU A 76 -8.97 3.89 1.14
C LEU A 76 -9.61 2.60 0.62
N LEU A 77 -9.63 1.54 1.44
CA LEU A 77 -10.31 0.29 1.10
C LEU A 77 -11.83 0.50 0.92
N ALA A 78 -12.47 1.27 1.81
CA ALA A 78 -13.88 1.60 1.68
C ALA A 78 -14.18 2.30 0.35
N VAL A 79 -13.40 3.32 0.00
CA VAL A 79 -13.51 4.02 -1.29
C VAL A 79 -13.27 3.07 -2.44
N THR A 80 -12.24 2.23 -2.38
CA THR A 80 -11.93 1.25 -3.43
C THR A 80 -13.09 0.28 -3.68
N LYS A 81 -13.66 -0.31 -2.62
CA LYS A 81 -14.83 -1.21 -2.73
C LYS A 81 -16.05 -0.49 -3.30
N HIS A 82 -16.28 0.75 -2.90
CA HIS A 82 -17.39 1.55 -3.42
C HIS A 82 -17.22 1.87 -4.91
N VAL A 83 -16.02 2.27 -5.34
CA VAL A 83 -15.72 2.56 -6.76
C VAL A 83 -15.90 1.29 -7.61
N ILE A 84 -15.37 0.14 -7.17
CA ILE A 84 -15.54 -1.15 -7.88
C ILE A 84 -17.02 -1.54 -7.96
N SER A 85 -17.77 -1.43 -6.86
CA SER A 85 -19.20 -1.73 -6.83
C SER A 85 -19.98 -0.85 -7.81
N SER A 86 -19.69 0.45 -7.83
CA SER A 86 -20.34 1.36 -8.76
C SER A 86 -19.99 1.05 -10.20
N TRP A 87 -18.71 0.77 -10.48
CA TRP A 87 -18.24 0.39 -11.82
C TRP A 87 -18.98 -0.85 -12.34
N ARG A 88 -19.13 -1.89 -11.52
CA ARG A 88 -19.88 -3.12 -11.88
C ARG A 88 -21.36 -2.83 -12.16
N ARG A 89 -22.00 -1.95 -11.38
CA ARG A 89 -23.40 -1.54 -11.64
C ARG A 89 -23.54 -0.83 -12.98
N HIS A 90 -22.61 0.07 -13.32
CA HIS A 90 -22.64 0.76 -14.62
C HIS A 90 -22.37 -0.20 -15.79
N GLU A 91 -21.48 -1.18 -15.61
CA GLU A 91 -21.22 -2.23 -16.60
C GLU A 91 -22.49 -3.05 -16.88
N LEU A 92 -23.17 -3.52 -15.83
CA LEU A 92 -24.42 -4.26 -15.95
C LEU A 92 -25.55 -3.43 -16.59
N ALA A 93 -25.57 -2.12 -16.34
CA ALA A 93 -26.56 -1.20 -16.92
C ALA A 93 -26.23 -0.76 -18.36
N GLY A 94 -25.10 -1.18 -18.93
CA GLY A 94 -24.68 -0.79 -20.29
C GLY A 94 -24.33 0.69 -20.46
N ILE A 95 -24.05 1.40 -19.36
CA ILE A 95 -23.77 2.84 -19.37
C ILE A 95 -22.36 3.07 -19.90
N ARG A 96 -22.25 3.78 -21.04
CA ARG A 96 -20.97 4.07 -21.71
C ARG A 96 -20.17 5.20 -21.02
N ASP A 97 -20.84 6.17 -20.42
CA ASP A 97 -20.20 7.27 -19.68
C ASP A 97 -20.05 6.91 -18.19
N ARG A 98 -19.00 6.15 -17.88
CA ARG A 98 -18.73 5.62 -16.53
C ARG A 98 -18.13 6.66 -15.57
N ARG A 99 -17.70 7.82 -16.07
CA ARG A 99 -16.88 8.80 -15.31
C ARG A 99 -17.70 9.88 -14.60
N ARG A 100 -18.99 10.02 -14.88
CA ARG A 100 -19.75 11.21 -14.46
C ARG A 100 -20.58 11.12 -13.19
N GLU A 101 -20.89 9.94 -12.66
CA GLU A 101 -22.06 9.82 -11.77
C GLU A 101 -21.84 9.10 -10.44
N VAL A 102 -20.65 9.23 -9.85
CA VAL A 102 -20.45 8.70 -8.49
C VAL A 102 -19.83 9.78 -7.61
N SER A 103 -20.67 10.72 -7.19
CA SER A 103 -20.30 11.69 -6.17
C SER A 103 -19.98 10.97 -4.85
N ILE A 104 -18.91 11.42 -4.19
CA ILE A 104 -18.58 11.04 -2.82
C ILE A 104 -19.59 11.58 -1.81
N ASP A 105 -20.38 12.60 -2.18
CA ASP A 105 -21.30 13.24 -1.25
C ASP A 105 -22.35 12.26 -0.72
N GLY A 106 -22.68 11.23 -1.50
CA GLY A 106 -23.53 10.10 -1.08
C GLY A 106 -22.81 8.99 -0.32
N MET A 107 -21.47 9.01 -0.26
CA MET A 107 -20.69 8.04 0.52
C MET A 107 -20.75 8.41 1.99
N SER A 108 -21.64 7.73 2.72
CA SER A 108 -21.60 7.71 4.17
C SER A 108 -20.43 6.81 4.58
N LEU A 109 -19.33 7.43 4.98
CA LEU A 109 -18.30 6.71 5.71
C LEU A 109 -18.83 6.57 7.15
N SER A 110 -19.36 5.39 7.46
CA SER A 110 -19.79 5.02 8.81
C SER A 110 -18.59 4.70 9.69
N ASP A 111 -18.80 4.68 11.01
CA ASP A 111 -17.78 4.20 11.96
C ASP A 111 -17.40 2.73 11.71
N ASP A 112 -18.27 1.94 11.10
CA ASP A 112 -18.00 0.56 10.67
C ASP A 112 -17.32 0.53 9.30
N LEU A 113 -16.03 0.88 9.26
CA LEU A 113 -15.23 0.80 8.05
C LEU A 113 -14.87 -0.67 7.74
N PRO A 114 -14.89 -1.08 6.44
CA PRO A 114 -14.63 -2.45 6.06
C PRO A 114 -13.19 -2.85 6.38
N THR A 115 -13.02 -4.08 6.87
CA THR A 115 -11.72 -4.76 6.89
C THR A 115 -11.65 -5.78 5.77
N ASP A 116 -10.46 -5.98 5.22
CA ASP A 116 -10.22 -7.00 4.19
C ASP A 116 -8.78 -7.54 4.31
N PRO A 117 -8.60 -8.78 4.80
CA PRO A 117 -7.27 -9.38 4.97
C PRO A 117 -6.48 -9.46 3.66
N GLU A 118 -7.17 -9.52 2.51
CA GLU A 118 -6.52 -9.53 1.22
C GLU A 118 -5.90 -8.18 0.86
N PHE A 119 -6.65 -7.09 1.08
CA PHE A 119 -6.12 -5.73 0.89
C PHE A 119 -4.95 -5.45 1.83
N ASP A 120 -5.05 -5.90 3.09
CA ASP A 120 -3.96 -5.81 4.06
C ASP A 120 -2.71 -6.54 3.58
N ARG A 121 -2.85 -7.76 3.06
CA ARG A 121 -1.74 -8.54 2.49
C ARG A 121 -1.11 -7.83 1.30
N LEU A 122 -1.91 -7.32 0.37
CA LEU A 122 -1.42 -6.55 -0.79
C LEU A 122 -0.64 -5.31 -0.36
N TRP A 123 -1.12 -4.63 0.67
CA TRP A 123 -0.42 -3.48 1.22
C TRP A 123 0.90 -3.87 1.89
N VAL A 124 0.95 -4.96 2.67
CA VAL A 124 2.19 -5.50 3.24
C VAL A 124 3.20 -5.88 2.15
N GLN A 125 2.74 -6.52 1.07
CA GLN A 125 3.60 -6.86 -0.08
C GLN A 125 4.18 -5.63 -0.76
N ASN A 126 3.38 -4.58 -0.94
CA ASN A 126 3.84 -3.29 -1.45
C ASN A 126 4.88 -2.65 -0.51
N LEU A 127 4.65 -2.64 0.80
CA LEU A 127 5.63 -2.13 1.78
C LEU A 127 6.93 -2.93 1.76
N MET A 128 6.86 -4.26 1.66
CA MET A 128 8.04 -5.11 1.55
C MET A 128 8.83 -4.84 0.25
N THR A 129 8.12 -4.64 -0.85
CA THR A 129 8.72 -4.27 -2.14
C THR A 129 9.44 -2.92 -2.05
N GLN A 130 8.82 -1.92 -1.41
CA GLN A 130 9.44 -0.62 -1.16
C GLN A 130 10.66 -0.75 -0.24
N ALA A 131 10.58 -1.54 0.83
CA ALA A 131 11.69 -1.77 1.76
C ALA A 131 12.89 -2.42 1.06
N MET A 132 12.64 -3.46 0.25
CA MET A 132 13.66 -4.09 -0.60
C MET A 132 14.24 -3.11 -1.63
N GLY A 133 13.42 -2.22 -2.20
CA GLY A 133 13.86 -1.16 -3.10
C GLY A 133 14.80 -0.14 -2.45
N ARG A 134 14.57 0.21 -1.18
CA ARG A 134 15.47 1.08 -0.39
C ARG A 134 16.82 0.43 -0.10
N LEU A 135 16.91 -0.89 -0.15
CA LEU A 135 18.14 -1.66 0.08
C LEU A 135 18.80 -2.13 -1.21
N LYS A 136 18.37 -1.67 -2.39
CA LYS A 136 18.88 -2.16 -3.69
C LYS A 136 20.41 -2.09 -3.84
N ASP A 137 21.05 -1.13 -3.18
CA ASP A 137 22.50 -0.91 -3.22
C ASP A 137 23.26 -1.68 -2.12
N ASP A 138 22.56 -2.40 -1.22
CA ASP A 138 23.16 -3.32 -0.26
C ASP A 138 23.61 -4.61 -0.98
N PRO A 139 24.89 -4.99 -0.92
CA PRO A 139 25.38 -6.25 -1.51
C PRO A 139 24.59 -7.49 -1.10
N GLY A 140 24.02 -7.50 0.11
CA GLY A 140 23.21 -8.63 0.57
C GLY A 140 21.79 -8.67 0.02
N THR A 141 21.31 -7.62 -0.63
CA THR A 141 19.99 -7.61 -1.29
C THR A 141 19.95 -8.55 -2.48
N ALA A 142 21.02 -8.62 -3.27
CA ALA A 142 21.12 -9.59 -4.36
C ALA A 142 21.15 -11.03 -3.83
N ALA A 143 21.93 -11.28 -2.77
CA ALA A 143 22.00 -12.58 -2.12
C ALA A 143 20.66 -13.01 -1.52
N LEU A 144 19.94 -12.09 -0.88
CA LEU A 144 18.62 -12.34 -0.30
C LEU A 144 17.58 -12.65 -1.38
N LYS A 145 17.58 -11.94 -2.51
CA LYS A 145 16.68 -12.23 -3.63
C LYS A 145 16.87 -13.65 -4.17
N LEU A 146 18.12 -14.04 -4.43
CA LEU A 146 18.44 -15.39 -4.91
C LEU A 146 18.05 -16.47 -3.87
N GLN A 147 18.21 -16.19 -2.57
CA GLN A 147 17.73 -17.10 -1.52
C GLN A 147 16.20 -17.26 -1.58
N LEU A 148 15.45 -16.16 -1.77
CA LEU A 148 13.99 -16.20 -1.88
C LEU A 148 13.51 -16.90 -3.16
N GLU A 149 14.34 -16.91 -4.21
CA GLU A 149 14.13 -17.70 -5.44
C GLU A 149 14.45 -19.19 -5.26
N GLY A 150 14.96 -19.61 -4.10
CA GLY A 150 15.19 -21.01 -3.73
C GLY A 150 16.63 -21.51 -3.90
N LEU A 151 17.58 -20.64 -4.25
CA LEU A 151 18.98 -21.06 -4.39
C LEU A 151 19.60 -21.36 -3.01
N SER A 152 20.47 -22.37 -2.98
CA SER A 152 21.32 -22.69 -1.83
C SER A 152 22.42 -21.64 -1.64
N TYR A 153 23.01 -21.59 -0.44
CA TYR A 153 24.04 -20.60 -0.14
C TYR A 153 25.31 -20.81 -0.99
N GLN A 154 25.55 -22.04 -1.44
CA GLN A 154 26.65 -22.38 -2.33
C GLN A 154 26.39 -21.84 -3.75
N GLU A 155 25.21 -22.07 -4.31
CA GLU A 155 24.84 -21.53 -5.64
C GLU A 155 24.84 -20.00 -5.65
N ILE A 156 24.40 -19.37 -4.56
CA ILE A 156 24.45 -17.90 -4.41
C ILE A 156 25.91 -17.42 -4.36
N ALA A 157 26.77 -18.11 -3.61
CA ALA A 157 28.18 -17.76 -3.50
C ALA A 157 28.89 -17.83 -4.86
N GLU A 158 28.66 -18.90 -5.61
CA GLU A 158 29.17 -19.08 -6.97
C GLU A 158 28.65 -17.98 -7.92
N ARG A 159 27.34 -17.72 -7.91
CA ARG A 159 26.72 -16.71 -8.78
C ARG A 159 27.18 -15.29 -8.50
N LEU A 160 27.49 -14.96 -7.25
CA LEU A 160 27.94 -13.63 -6.85
C LEU A 160 29.47 -13.49 -6.81
N GLY A 161 30.23 -14.57 -7.05
CA GLY A 161 31.69 -14.58 -6.93
C GLY A 161 32.16 -14.26 -5.51
N LYS A 162 31.47 -14.79 -4.49
CA LYS A 162 31.75 -14.55 -3.05
C LYS A 162 31.99 -15.86 -2.32
N LYS A 163 32.51 -15.78 -1.09
CA LYS A 163 32.57 -16.95 -0.20
C LYS A 163 31.20 -17.23 0.41
N VAL A 164 30.89 -18.50 0.67
CA VAL A 164 29.65 -18.91 1.35
C VAL A 164 29.49 -18.21 2.70
N THR A 165 30.59 -18.01 3.44
CA THR A 165 30.59 -17.26 4.71
C THR A 165 30.16 -15.81 4.53
N ASP A 166 30.56 -15.17 3.42
CA ASP A 166 30.19 -13.79 3.12
C ASP A 166 28.71 -13.72 2.75
N VAL A 167 28.21 -14.68 1.96
CA VAL A 167 26.78 -14.80 1.62
C VAL A 167 25.92 -14.91 2.87
N THR A 168 26.28 -15.80 3.82
CA THR A 168 25.57 -15.94 5.09
C THR A 168 25.51 -14.62 5.86
N ASN A 169 26.65 -13.93 5.98
CA ASN A 169 26.75 -12.66 6.70
C ASN A 169 25.98 -11.54 6.00
N PHE A 170 26.04 -11.48 4.66
CA PHE A 170 25.29 -10.53 3.86
C PHE A 170 23.79 -10.72 4.04
N ILE A 171 23.29 -11.94 3.87
CA ILE A 171 21.86 -12.26 4.02
C ILE A 171 21.38 -11.89 5.43
N HIS A 172 22.13 -12.25 6.48
CA HIS A 172 21.74 -11.92 7.86
C HIS A 172 21.61 -10.40 8.07
N ARG A 173 22.65 -9.64 7.71
CA ARG A 173 22.66 -8.18 7.86
C ARG A 173 21.56 -7.52 7.02
N THR A 174 21.34 -7.97 5.79
CA THR A 174 20.30 -7.42 4.94
C THR A 174 18.91 -7.74 5.47
N LYS A 175 18.66 -8.93 6.03
CA LYS A 175 17.38 -9.24 6.71
C LYS A 175 17.12 -8.32 7.90
N GLU A 176 18.14 -8.03 8.72
CA GLU A 176 18.00 -7.08 9.83
C GLU A 176 17.71 -5.65 9.34
N ARG A 177 18.39 -5.20 8.30
CA ARG A 177 18.15 -3.89 7.67
C ARG A 177 16.76 -3.83 7.04
N LEU A 178 16.33 -4.89 6.37
CA LEU A 178 15.02 -4.99 5.73
C LEU A 178 13.91 -4.87 6.78
N LYS A 179 14.06 -5.57 7.90
CA LYS A 179 13.14 -5.44 9.04
C LYS A 179 13.05 -3.99 9.51
N LYS A 180 14.18 -3.31 9.71
CA LYS A 180 14.22 -1.90 10.14
C LYS A 180 13.57 -0.96 9.12
N GLU A 181 13.83 -1.14 7.83
CA GLU A 181 13.21 -0.33 6.78
C GLU A 181 11.71 -0.59 6.66
N PHE A 182 11.28 -1.84 6.83
CA PHE A 182 9.86 -2.19 6.85
C PHE A 182 9.14 -1.58 8.06
N GLU A 183 9.73 -1.66 9.27
CA GLU A 183 9.19 -1.03 10.47
C GLU A 183 9.15 0.50 10.34
N ARG A 184 10.18 1.11 9.72
CA ARG A 184 10.20 2.54 9.40
C ARG A 184 9.10 2.91 8.41
N LEU A 185 8.89 2.10 7.37
CA LEU A 185 7.79 2.29 6.43
C LEU A 185 6.45 2.19 7.15
N ILE A 186 6.21 1.19 7.99
CA ILE A 186 4.95 1.14 8.77
C ILE A 186 4.80 2.39 9.64
N ALA A 187 5.87 2.85 10.29
CA ALA A 187 5.83 4.06 11.09
C ALA A 187 5.57 5.35 10.29
N GLU A 188 5.88 5.39 8.98
CA GLU A 188 5.46 6.49 8.09
C GLU A 188 3.95 6.47 7.80
N TYR A 189 3.27 5.33 8.00
CA TYR A 189 1.88 5.09 7.60
C TYR A 189 0.91 5.02 8.79
N SER A 190 1.44 4.79 9.99
CA SER A 190 0.67 4.59 11.23
C SER A 190 0.91 5.72 12.23
N THR A 191 0.00 5.87 13.17
CA THR A 191 0.23 6.70 14.36
C THR A 191 1.30 6.02 15.21
N ARG A 192 2.21 6.78 15.88
CA ARG A 192 3.23 6.18 16.76
C ARG A 192 2.67 5.25 17.84
N GLU A 193 1.42 5.48 18.28
CA GLU A 193 0.73 4.69 19.29
C GLU A 193 0.26 3.33 18.73
N ASP A 194 -0.07 3.27 17.44
CA ASP A 194 -0.54 2.06 16.76
C ASP A 194 0.56 1.29 16.01
N VAL A 195 1.77 1.86 15.87
CA VAL A 195 2.87 1.22 15.10
C VAL A 195 3.16 -0.19 15.59
N ALA A 196 3.24 -0.40 16.91
CA ALA A 196 3.59 -1.71 17.46
C ALA A 196 2.51 -2.76 17.21
N GLU A 197 1.24 -2.39 17.41
CA GLU A 197 0.08 -3.24 17.13
C GLU A 197 -0.03 -3.50 15.62
N GLU A 198 0.24 -2.49 14.79
CA GLU A 198 0.22 -2.62 13.35
C GLU A 198 1.34 -3.51 12.83
N ILE A 199 2.58 -3.35 13.32
CA ILE A 199 3.67 -4.28 13.01
C ILE A 199 3.27 -5.70 13.42
N ALA A 200 2.69 -5.91 14.61
CA ALA A 200 2.24 -7.23 15.04
C ALA A 200 1.13 -7.80 14.14
N ALA A 201 0.13 -6.99 13.81
CA ALA A 201 -1.00 -7.37 12.96
C ALA A 201 -0.57 -7.64 11.51
N LEU A 202 0.48 -7.01 11.02
CA LEU A 202 0.96 -7.17 9.64
C LEU A 202 2.00 -8.27 9.50
N ARG A 203 2.75 -8.59 10.56
CA ARG A 203 3.68 -9.73 10.60
C ARG A 203 2.99 -11.06 10.29
N ARG A 204 1.67 -11.18 10.51
CA ARG A 204 0.89 -12.38 10.13
C ARG A 204 0.80 -12.62 8.61
N PHE A 205 1.17 -11.62 7.80
CA PHE A 205 1.15 -11.68 6.35
C PHE A 205 2.55 -11.76 5.71
N LEU A 206 3.59 -11.77 6.53
CA LEU A 206 4.99 -12.02 6.15
C LEU A 206 5.32 -13.50 6.31
#